data_AF-A0A3P6SA16-F1
#
_entry.id   AF-A0A3P6SA16-F1
#
_cell.length_a   1.000
_cell.length_b   1.000
_cell.length_c   1.000
_cell.angle_alpha   90.00
_cell.angle_beta   90.00
_cell.angle_gamma   90.00
#
_symmetry.space_group_name_H-M   'P 1'
#
loop_
_entity.id
_entity.type
_entity.pdbx_description
1 polymer ?
#
loop_
_entity_poly.entity_id
_entity_poly.type
_entity_poly.pdbx_seq_one_letter_code
_entity_poly.pdbx_strand_id
1 'polypeptide(L)'
;MDHFEAKFLRETENYYANEAQAFLENNPLTEYMKKVERRLEDERARCDMYLHMATQEPLSKRCEKVLIEAQLELFQSEFGALLEANKDDDLARMYKRTPGMGASVVLKKDFGLLCNMSF
;
A
#
# COMPACT_ATOMS: atom_id res chain seq x y z
N MET A 1 6.99 19.89 22.47
CA MET A 1 7.52 19.15 21.30
C MET A 1 6.42 18.83 20.29
N ASP A 2 5.15 18.78 20.72
CA ASP A 2 4.01 18.27 19.93
C ASP A 2 3.65 19.08 18.67
N HIS A 3 3.92 20.39 18.64
CA HIS A 3 3.59 21.22 17.48
C HIS A 3 4.50 20.95 16.27
N PHE A 4 5.78 20.64 16.49
CA PHE A 4 6.71 20.33 15.39
C PHE A 4 6.40 18.96 14.79
N GLU A 5 6.22 17.95 15.65
CA GLU A 5 5.90 16.58 15.24
C GLU A 5 4.57 16.52 14.48
N ALA A 6 3.50 17.13 15.01
CA ALA A 6 2.21 17.15 14.34
C ALA A 6 2.26 17.84 12.97
N LYS A 7 3.01 18.95 12.86
CA LYS A 7 3.21 19.65 11.58
C LYS A 7 4.00 18.78 10.59
N PHE A 8 5.10 18.18 11.04
CA PHE A 8 5.94 17.30 10.24
C PHE A 8 5.17 16.08 9.70
N LEU A 9 4.39 15.41 10.55
CA LEU A 9 3.57 14.28 10.14
C LEU A 9 2.51 14.68 9.09
N ARG A 10 1.88 15.84 9.26
CA ARG A 10 0.88 16.36 8.31
C ARG A 10 1.51 16.75 6.96
N GLU A 11 2.67 17.39 6.99
CA GLU A 11 3.39 17.73 5.76
C GLU A 11 3.84 16.48 5.02
N THR A 12 4.28 15.45 5.75
CA THR A 12 4.66 14.16 5.16
C THR A 12 3.45 13.44 4.56
N GLU A 13 2.30 13.43 5.25
CA GLU A 13 1.04 12.89 4.73
C GLU A 13 0.64 13.57 3.42
N ASN A 14 0.62 14.91 3.39
CA ASN A 14 0.27 15.66 2.18
C ASN A 14 1.25 15.42 1.03
N TYR A 15 2.55 15.33 1.33
CA TYR A 15 3.58 15.05 0.33
C TYR A 15 3.33 13.69 -0.34
N TYR A 16 3.12 12.64 0.45
CA TYR A 16 2.91 11.30 -0.09
C TYR A 16 1.55 11.11 -0.76
N ALA A 17 0.51 11.80 -0.31
CA ALA A 17 -0.78 11.81 -1.02
C ALA A 17 -0.64 12.37 -2.44
N ASN A 18 0.04 13.51 -2.58
CA ASN A 18 0.28 14.14 -3.87
C ASN A 18 1.20 13.30 -4.77
N GLU A 19 2.27 12.71 -4.19
CA GLU A 19 3.16 11.81 -4.92
C GLU A 19 2.42 10.57 -5.42
N ALA A 20 1.58 9.96 -4.58
CA ALA A 20 0.81 8.77 -4.94
C ALA A 20 -0.16 9.07 -6.09
N GLN A 21 -0.93 10.15 -5.98
CA GLN A 21 -1.88 10.55 -7.01
C GLN A 21 -1.15 10.80 -8.35
N ALA A 22 -0.11 11.63 -8.35
CA ALA A 22 0.63 11.96 -9.59
C ALA A 22 1.28 10.73 -10.23
N PHE A 23 1.73 9.77 -9.40
CA PHE A 23 2.33 8.54 -9.91
C PHE A 23 1.29 7.61 -10.52
N LEU A 24 0.16 7.38 -9.83
CA LEU A 24 -0.92 6.49 -10.27
C LEU A 24 -1.65 6.99 -11.51
N GLU A 25 -1.66 8.31 -11.76
CA GLU A 25 -2.21 8.89 -12.99
C GLU A 25 -1.47 8.41 -14.26
N ASN A 26 -0.19 8.05 -14.16
CA ASN A 26 0.67 7.76 -15.32
C ASN A 26 1.31 6.37 -15.29
N ASN A 27 1.13 5.61 -14.21
CA ASN A 27 1.83 4.34 -14.00
C ASN A 27 0.87 3.27 -13.44
N PRO A 28 1.09 2.00 -13.78
CA PRO A 28 0.26 0.91 -13.25
C PRO A 28 0.47 0.73 -11.75
N LEU A 29 -0.56 0.22 -11.08
CA LEU A 29 -0.57 -0.01 -9.64
C LEU A 29 0.58 -0.93 -9.17
N THR A 30 1.01 -1.87 -9.99
CA THR A 30 2.13 -2.78 -9.68
C THR A 30 3.46 -2.04 -9.53
N GLU A 31 3.73 -1.04 -10.38
CA GLU A 31 4.92 -0.18 -10.26
C GLU A 31 4.79 0.75 -9.05
N TYR A 32 3.57 1.21 -8.76
CA TYR A 32 3.31 1.99 -7.55
C TYR A 32 3.65 1.19 -6.29
N MET A 33 3.30 -0.09 -6.20
CA MET A 33 3.69 -0.93 -5.05
C MET A 33 5.20 -0.98 -4.84
N LYS A 34 5.98 -1.18 -5.90
CA LYS A 34 7.45 -1.20 -5.81
C LYS A 34 8.00 0.14 -5.34
N LYS A 35 7.31 1.24 -5.65
CA LYS A 35 7.66 2.58 -5.16
C LYS A 35 7.30 2.73 -3.68
N VAL A 36 6.13 2.25 -3.25
CA VAL A 36 5.71 2.27 -1.84
C VAL A 36 6.71 1.51 -0.95
N GLU A 37 7.16 0.32 -1.38
CA GLU A 37 8.16 -0.44 -0.61
C GLU A 37 9.45 0.35 -0.40
N ARG A 38 9.98 0.95 -1.48
CA ARG A 38 11.18 1.81 -1.42
C ARG A 38 10.95 3.03 -0.52
N ARG A 39 9.80 3.69 -0.62
CA ARG A 39 9.48 4.87 0.21
C ARG A 39 9.43 4.55 1.70
N LEU A 40 8.86 3.41 2.07
CA LEU A 40 8.82 2.99 3.48
C LEU A 40 10.22 2.66 4.02
N GLU A 41 11.09 2.06 3.20
CA GLU A 41 12.49 1.80 3.56
C GLU A 41 13.30 3.10 3.69
N ASP A 42 13.15 4.03 2.74
CA ASP A 42 13.79 5.34 2.77
C ASP A 42 13.39 6.12 4.02
N GLU A 43 12.10 6.11 4.38
CA GLU A 43 11.62 6.81 5.57
C GLU A 43 12.11 6.17 6.86
N ARG A 44 12.20 4.84 6.90
CA ARG A 44 12.80 4.14 8.03
C ARG A 44 14.26 4.56 8.22
N ALA A 45 15.05 4.57 7.15
CA ALA A 45 16.44 5.01 7.18
C ALA A 45 16.58 6.49 7.59
N ARG A 46 15.71 7.36 7.08
CA ARG A 46 15.69 8.79 7.45
C ARG A 46 15.36 8.98 8.93
N CYS A 47 14.41 8.21 9.44
CA CYS A 47 14.05 8.16 10.85
C CYS A 47 15.22 7.75 11.74
N ASP A 48 15.97 6.73 11.35
CA ASP A 48 17.12 6.23 12.10
C ASP A 48 18.27 7.24 12.15
N MET A 49 18.41 8.10 11.13
CA MET A 49 19.49 9.09 11.06
C MET A 49 19.17 10.43 11.76
N TYR A 50 17.92 10.90 11.71
CA TYR A 50 17.61 12.30 12.01
C TYR A 50 16.45 12.54 12.99
N LEU A 51 15.65 11.51 13.33
CA LEU A 51 14.45 11.68 14.15
C LEU A 51 14.57 10.97 15.51
N HIS A 52 13.82 11.48 16.48
CA HIS A 52 13.72 10.84 17.79
C HIS A 52 12.93 9.53 17.67
N MET A 53 13.34 8.48 18.39
CA MET A 53 12.71 7.14 18.30
C MET A 53 11.19 7.17 18.51
N ALA A 54 10.70 8.12 19.32
CA ALA A 54 9.28 8.32 19.59
C ALA A 54 8.44 8.71 18.35
N THR A 55 9.06 9.33 17.34
CA THR A 55 8.38 9.79 16.11
C THR A 55 8.39 8.73 15.00
N GLN A 56 9.20 7.67 15.13
CA GLN A 56 9.30 6.61 14.13
C GLN A 56 7.98 5.87 13.90
N GLU A 57 7.33 5.45 15.00
CA GLU A 57 6.08 4.70 14.91
C GLU A 57 4.92 5.57 14.37
N PRO A 58 4.70 6.82 14.85
CA PRO A 58 3.74 7.74 14.24
C PRO A 58 3.98 7.99 12.76
N LEU A 59 5.24 8.16 12.33
CA LEU A 59 5.58 8.40 10.93
C LEU A 59 5.32 7.17 10.06
N SER A 60 5.73 5.98 10.50
CA SER A 60 5.50 4.72 9.78
C SER A 60 4.01 4.49 9.53
N LYS A 61 3.18 4.62 10.59
CA LYS A 61 1.72 4.49 10.48
C LYS A 61 1.11 5.52 9.52
N ARG A 62 1.63 6.76 9.54
CA ARG A 62 1.16 7.81 8.64
C ARG A 62 1.48 7.49 7.18
N CYS A 63 2.68 6.99 6.91
CA CYS A 63 3.11 6.59 5.57
C CYS A 63 2.31 5.39 5.06
N GLU A 64 2.10 4.36 5.89
CA GLU A 64 1.27 3.20 5.55
C GLU A 64 -0.16 3.62 5.22
N LYS A 65 -0.76 4.49 6.04
CA LYS A 65 -2.12 4.99 5.81
C LYS A 65 -2.25 5.69 4.46
N VAL A 66 -1.34 6.63 4.15
CA VAL A 66 -1.47 7.45 2.94
C VAL A 66 -1.03 6.72 1.67
N LEU A 67 -0.03 5.83 1.76
CA LEU A 67 0.51 5.12 0.60
C LEU A 67 -0.25 3.82 0.30
N ILE A 68 -0.76 3.13 1.32
CA ILE A 68 -1.40 1.82 1.19
C ILE A 68 -2.89 1.92 1.45
N GLU A 69 -3.31 2.34 2.65
CA GLU A 69 -4.74 2.28 3.03
C GLU A 69 -5.61 3.14 2.12
N ALA A 70 -5.14 4.34 1.76
CA ALA A 70 -5.85 5.25 0.87
C ALA A 70 -6.06 4.70 -0.55
N GLN A 71 -5.27 3.70 -0.96
CA GLN A 71 -5.33 3.09 -2.28
C GLN A 71 -5.93 1.67 -2.27
N LEU A 72 -6.50 1.23 -1.13
CA LEU A 72 -7.06 -0.13 -0.97
C LEU A 72 -8.14 -0.47 -1.98
N GLU A 73 -9.00 0.48 -2.35
CA GLU A 73 -10.05 0.24 -3.35
C GLU A 73 -9.45 -0.04 -4.74
N LEU A 74 -8.41 0.72 -5.12
CA LEU A 74 -7.66 0.51 -6.35
C LEU A 74 -6.90 -0.82 -6.33
N PHE A 75 -6.32 -1.19 -5.18
CA PHE A 75 -5.73 -2.52 -4.99
C PHE A 75 -6.78 -3.62 -5.20
N GLN A 76 -7.99 -3.48 -4.68
CA GLN A 76 -9.05 -4.47 -4.87
C GLN A 76 -9.54 -4.56 -6.31
N SER A 77 -9.64 -3.45 -7.04
CA SER A 77 -10.07 -3.48 -8.44
C SER A 77 -9.02 -4.16 -9.35
N GLU A 78 -7.73 -3.88 -9.13
CA GLU A 78 -6.64 -4.47 -9.92
C GLU A 78 -6.31 -5.92 -9.53
N PHE A 79 -6.68 -6.36 -8.33
CA PHE A 79 -6.42 -7.72 -7.86
C PHE A 79 -7.03 -8.79 -8.77
N GLY A 80 -8.23 -8.54 -9.31
CA GLY A 80 -8.89 -9.44 -10.26
C GLY A 80 -8.08 -9.63 -11.55
N ALA A 81 -7.57 -8.54 -12.13
CA ALA A 81 -6.76 -8.57 -13.34
C ALA A 81 -5.41 -9.29 -13.12
N LEU A 82 -4.78 -9.08 -11.97
CA LEU A 82 -3.53 -9.76 -11.60
C LEU A 82 -3.71 -11.26 -11.39
N LEU A 83 -4.85 -11.66 -10.82
CA LEU A 83 -5.27 -13.04 -10.62
C LEU A 83 -5.54 -13.79 -11.93
N GLU A 84 -6.01 -13.10 -12.97
CA GLU A 84 -6.21 -13.66 -14.31
C GLU A 84 -4.89 -13.76 -15.08
N ALA A 85 -3.96 -12.83 -14.82
CA ALA A 85 -2.66 -12.76 -15.48
C ALA A 85 -1.57 -13.66 -14.87
N ASN A 86 -1.87 -14.48 -13.85
CA ASN A 86 -0.90 -15.33 -13.12
C ASN A 86 0.38 -14.60 -12.69
N LYS A 87 0.27 -13.34 -12.24
CA LYS A 87 1.41 -12.56 -11.75
C LYS A 87 1.66 -12.79 -10.26
N ASP A 88 2.14 -13.98 -9.93
CA ASP A 88 2.28 -14.46 -8.55
C ASP A 88 3.16 -13.55 -7.68
N ASP A 89 4.22 -12.95 -8.24
CA ASP A 89 5.10 -12.02 -7.53
C ASP A 89 4.41 -10.70 -7.14
N ASP A 90 3.56 -10.17 -8.01
CA ASP A 90 2.80 -8.94 -7.74
C ASP A 90 1.69 -9.21 -6.72
N LEU A 91 1.04 -10.38 -6.81
CA LEU A 91 0.04 -10.84 -5.84
C LEU A 91 0.66 -11.05 -4.45
N ALA A 92 1.85 -11.63 -4.37
CA ALA A 92 2.57 -11.80 -3.10
C ALA A 92 2.92 -10.46 -2.45
N ARG A 93 3.33 -9.45 -3.24
CA ARG A 93 3.58 -8.09 -2.74
C ARG A 93 2.31 -7.42 -2.22
N MET A 94 1.19 -7.54 -2.95
CA MET A 94 -0.11 -7.04 -2.46
C MET A 94 -0.43 -7.66 -1.10
N TYR A 95 -0.43 -8.99 -1.01
CA TYR A 95 -0.82 -9.71 0.20
C TYR A 95 0.05 -9.37 1.42
N LYS A 96 1.36 -9.18 1.21
CA LYS A 96 2.30 -8.77 2.26
C LYS A 96 2.01 -7.37 2.80
N ARG A 97 1.52 -6.47 1.96
CA ARG A 97 1.29 -5.05 2.30
C ARG A 97 -0.17 -4.75 2.67
N THR A 98 -1.11 -5.61 2.29
CA THR A 98 -2.54 -5.49 2.61
C THR A 98 -3.09 -6.80 3.21
N PRO A 99 -2.71 -7.16 4.45
CA PRO A 99 -3.09 -8.46 5.06
C PRO A 99 -4.62 -8.69 5.11
N GLY A 100 -5.43 -7.62 5.12
CA GLY A 100 -6.89 -7.67 5.13
C GLY A 100 -7.56 -7.89 3.76
N MET A 101 -6.86 -7.70 2.64
CA MET A 101 -7.45 -7.94 1.29
C MET A 101 -7.63 -9.44 1.00
N GLY A 102 -6.77 -10.26 1.58
CA GLY A 102 -6.74 -11.70 1.35
C GLY A 102 -7.99 -12.47 1.74
N ALA A 103 -8.62 -12.10 2.85
CA ALA A 103 -9.80 -12.81 3.34
C ALA A 103 -11.06 -12.53 2.51
N SER A 104 -11.22 -11.32 1.95
CA SER A 104 -12.47 -10.95 1.27
C SER A 104 -12.48 -11.29 -0.23
N VAL A 105 -11.29 -11.33 -0.87
CA VAL A 105 -11.20 -11.55 -2.33
C VAL A 105 -10.90 -13.00 -2.71
N VAL A 106 -10.12 -13.75 -1.92
CA VAL A 106 -9.95 -15.20 -2.12
C VAL A 106 -11.30 -15.90 -2.03
N LEU A 107 -12.15 -15.49 -1.08
CA LEU A 107 -13.53 -16.00 -0.97
C LEU A 107 -14.39 -15.74 -2.21
N LYS A 108 -14.14 -14.66 -2.98
CA LYS A 108 -14.86 -14.40 -4.25
C LYS A 108 -14.34 -15.25 -5.41
N LYS A 109 -13.03 -15.51 -5.49
CA LYS A 109 -12.46 -16.36 -6.55
C LYS A 109 -12.78 -17.84 -6.32
N ASP A 110 -12.75 -18.31 -5.07
CA ASP A 110 -13.16 -19.68 -4.72
C ASP A 110 -14.66 -19.92 -5.00
N PHE A 111 -15.53 -18.93 -4.75
CA PHE A 111 -16.94 -19.02 -5.15
C PHE A 111 -17.15 -19.00 -6.68
N GLY A 112 -16.36 -18.20 -7.41
CA GLY A 112 -16.45 -18.09 -8.87
C GLY A 112 -15.92 -19.32 -9.62
N LEU A 113 -14.87 -19.97 -9.12
CA LEU A 113 -14.36 -21.23 -9.68
C LEU A 113 -15.23 -22.45 -9.32
N LEU A 114 -15.82 -22.48 -8.12
CA LEU A 114 -16.71 -23.59 -7.73
C LEU A 114 -18.03 -23.60 -8.51
N CYS A 115 -18.58 -22.43 -8.87
CA CYS A 115 -19.82 -22.37 -9.67
C CYS A 115 -19.64 -22.63 -11.18
N ASN A 116 -18.43 -22.54 -11.73
CA ASN A 116 -18.15 -22.84 -13.16
C ASN A 116 -17.58 -24.25 -13.39
N MET A 117 -17.44 -25.06 -12.35
CA MET A 117 -16.97 -26.45 -12.43
C MET A 117 -18.00 -27.48 -11.94
N SER A 118 -19.28 -27.13 -11.91
CA SER A 118 -20.35 -28.11 -11.73
C SER A 118 -21.13 -28.22 -13.03
N PHE A 119 -20.98 -29.39 -13.67
CA PHE A 119 -21.88 -29.92 -14.70
C PHE A 119 -23.33 -29.95 -14.22
#